data_AF-A0A419X9J7-F1
#
_entry.id   AF-A0A419X9J7-F1
#
_cell.length_a   1.000
_cell.length_b   1.000
_cell.length_c   1.000
_cell.angle_alpha   90.00
_cell.angle_beta   90.00
_cell.angle_gamma   90.00
#
_symmetry.space_group_name_H-M   'P 1'
#
loop_
_entity.id
_entity.type
_entity.pdbx_description
1 polymer ?
#
loop_
_entity_poly.entity_id
_entity_poly.type
_entity_poly.pdbx_seq_one_letter_code
_entity_poly.pdbx_strand_id
1 'polypeptide(L)'
;MLGYILKSTSKQAVKKRVSRIKLRTSEILKGLFDSNLDGWKDDKEKFKLELINDIKTFLFTKWEKPWKAGLVFSESGIVLSGFRNVSGRLYKNSTNILTMERNAGKSPYFITMAALKEKGGKLIDKSKVISVLSYIPMFKDKEDKTPRKPDWMLPKLHRAVNIDYCEGIKKPVFKQVFFKDNEFNQYVENFLKELVKRKRVPKIHTDQADRCYYTHSALNFNNESIHMVNIKQFKKVAEYYSTLFHEITHSTMNPKRLGRGKLGISATLDYPNEELVAEMGAMIICTELGLKYNRQNGITYLKGWLSRAKGDVDKNLVEAYGYACDAADYLLEGIDLSKLVPKSMTNRAKEEKDKKKVKKERPKTVSNKKQEAKQLTLLGHTNEKMITNLANWKPNSNITALKGQLGKFIGGYEKDRFAIVLRGEKGAGKTRLLCQLIDLFADQNLKSLFLSLEVSPQSELFGNYISYIEKQNLKNVSVSGQCNMKQLEAYCKSFDVIAIDSWGKLQDLLSQEDFGKLIEKYPNVIWLVIFQSTTAGTARGGVMSEYDSSIVIQVAKGGNAQCEKNRYNSCDQTYNVFTKKILSNENK
;
A
#
# COMPACT_ATOMS: atom_id res chain seq x y z
N MET A 1 -76.54 -30.36 28.85
CA MET A 1 -75.56 -30.85 29.84
C MET A 1 -74.21 -30.90 29.13
N LEU A 2 -73.33 -29.91 29.39
CA LEU A 2 -72.13 -30.08 30.23
C LEU A 2 -71.19 -31.14 29.63
N GLY A 3 -70.04 -30.86 29.00
CA GLY A 3 -69.02 -29.86 29.28
C GLY A 3 -67.93 -30.48 30.17
N TYR A 4 -66.75 -30.81 29.64
CA TYR A 4 -65.44 -30.99 30.32
C TYR A 4 -64.34 -31.20 29.24
N ILE A 5 -63.58 -30.17 28.87
CA ILE A 5 -62.21 -29.81 29.31
C ILE A 5 -61.16 -30.93 29.10
N LEU A 6 -60.18 -30.70 28.21
CA LEU A 6 -58.75 -30.93 28.48
C LEU A 6 -57.84 -30.17 27.49
N LYS A 7 -57.31 -29.05 28.01
CA LYS A 7 -55.98 -28.46 27.85
C LYS A 7 -55.37 -28.27 26.46
N SER A 8 -55.26 -26.98 26.12
CA SER A 8 -54.29 -26.38 25.21
C SER A 8 -52.85 -26.82 25.49
N THR A 9 -52.19 -27.39 24.49
CA THR A 9 -50.73 -27.27 24.32
C THR A 9 -50.48 -26.57 23.00
N SER A 10 -50.14 -25.29 23.09
CA SER A 10 -49.61 -24.50 21.98
C SER A 10 -48.35 -25.17 21.44
N LYS A 11 -48.44 -25.79 20.25
CA LYS A 11 -47.25 -26.08 19.45
C LYS A 11 -46.69 -24.73 18.98
N GLN A 12 -45.77 -24.16 19.76
CA GLN A 12 -44.87 -23.13 19.29
C GLN A 12 -44.17 -23.68 18.05
N ALA A 13 -44.60 -23.22 16.88
CA ALA A 13 -43.90 -23.46 15.64
C ALA A 13 -42.53 -22.79 15.76
N VAL A 14 -41.52 -23.59 16.10
CA VAL A 14 -40.11 -23.22 15.97
C VAL A 14 -39.89 -22.89 14.50
N LYS A 15 -39.98 -21.61 14.14
CA LYS A 15 -39.53 -21.09 12.85
C LYS A 15 -38.02 -21.36 12.80
N LYS A 16 -37.63 -22.55 12.32
CA LYS A 16 -36.26 -22.84 11.90
C LYS A 16 -35.94 -21.79 10.84
N ARG A 17 -35.12 -20.81 11.23
CA ARG A 17 -34.58 -19.77 10.37
C ARG A 17 -33.72 -20.51 9.34
N VAL A 18 -34.27 -20.79 8.15
CA VAL A 18 -33.49 -21.32 7.03
C VAL A 18 -32.43 -20.26 6.74
N SER A 19 -31.19 -20.51 7.18
CA SER A 19 -30.06 -19.65 6.88
C SER A 19 -29.93 -19.62 5.37
N ARG A 20 -30.03 -18.44 4.75
CA ARG A 20 -29.70 -18.26 3.32
C ARG A 20 -28.25 -18.73 3.13
N ILE A 21 -28.05 -19.91 2.55
CA ILE A 21 -26.71 -20.46 2.31
C ILE A 21 -26.11 -19.66 1.15
N LYS A 22 -25.21 -18.74 1.50
CA LYS A 22 -24.43 -17.89 0.60
C LYS A 22 -23.25 -18.72 0.05
N LEU A 23 -23.02 -18.72 -1.26
CA LEU A 23 -21.80 -19.32 -1.82
C LEU A 23 -20.56 -18.60 -1.26
N ARG A 24 -19.51 -19.36 -0.99
CA ARG A 24 -18.23 -18.82 -0.53
C ARG A 24 -17.48 -18.15 -1.68
N THR A 25 -16.70 -17.11 -1.39
CA THR A 25 -15.85 -16.43 -2.36
C THR A 25 -14.85 -17.39 -3.00
N SER A 26 -14.24 -18.31 -2.23
CA SER A 26 -13.35 -19.33 -2.79
C SER A 26 -14.03 -20.23 -3.83
N GLU A 27 -15.30 -20.60 -3.61
CA GLU A 27 -16.08 -21.40 -4.54
C GLU A 27 -16.37 -20.61 -5.82
N ILE A 28 -16.63 -19.32 -5.70
CA ILE A 28 -16.92 -18.48 -6.85
C ILE A 28 -15.66 -18.20 -7.68
N LEU A 29 -14.54 -17.88 -7.03
CA LEU A 29 -13.28 -17.60 -7.73
C LEU A 29 -12.70 -18.84 -8.41
N LYS A 30 -13.00 -20.06 -7.94
CA LYS A 30 -12.69 -21.31 -8.66
C LYS A 30 -13.31 -21.33 -10.06
N GLY A 31 -14.51 -20.77 -10.21
CA GLY A 31 -15.20 -20.63 -11.50
C GLY A 31 -14.43 -19.78 -12.53
N LEU A 32 -13.45 -18.97 -12.11
CA LEU A 32 -12.57 -18.22 -13.02
C LEU A 32 -11.60 -19.12 -13.81
N PHE A 33 -11.48 -20.40 -13.45
CA PHE A 33 -10.60 -21.35 -14.16
C PHE A 33 -11.37 -22.44 -14.91
N ASP A 34 -12.71 -22.42 -14.89
CA ASP A 34 -13.53 -23.38 -15.61
C ASP A 34 -13.60 -23.06 -17.12
N SER A 35 -13.20 -23.99 -17.98
CA SER A 35 -13.20 -23.83 -19.43
C SER A 35 -14.60 -23.88 -20.06
N ASN A 36 -15.62 -24.39 -19.35
CA ASN A 36 -16.95 -24.65 -19.92
C ASN A 36 -17.88 -23.42 -19.94
N LEU A 37 -17.36 -22.22 -19.67
CA LEU A 37 -18.10 -20.95 -19.63
C LEU A 37 -17.83 -20.11 -20.89
N ASP A 38 -18.09 -20.70 -22.07
CA ASP A 38 -17.70 -20.16 -23.38
C ASP A 38 -18.29 -18.77 -23.70
N GLY A 39 -19.45 -18.41 -23.13
CA GLY A 39 -20.09 -17.11 -23.39
C GLY A 39 -19.46 -15.90 -22.68
N TRP A 40 -18.45 -16.10 -21.83
CA TRP A 40 -17.89 -15.06 -20.94
C TRP A 40 -16.37 -15.02 -20.91
N LYS A 41 -15.70 -15.70 -21.85
CA LYS A 41 -14.26 -15.95 -21.82
C LYS A 41 -13.44 -14.66 -21.65
N ASP A 42 -13.74 -13.62 -22.43
CA ASP A 42 -12.93 -12.39 -22.45
C ASP A 42 -13.08 -11.53 -21.19
N ASP A 43 -14.31 -11.27 -20.73
CA ASP A 43 -14.57 -10.48 -19.51
C ASP A 43 -14.05 -11.19 -18.26
N LYS A 44 -14.17 -12.52 -18.23
CA LYS A 44 -13.66 -13.38 -17.16
C LYS A 44 -12.14 -13.37 -17.12
N GLU A 45 -11.48 -13.52 -18.25
CA GLU A 45 -10.02 -13.45 -18.36
C GLU A 45 -9.51 -12.07 -17.94
N LYS A 46 -10.18 -11.00 -18.37
CA LYS A 46 -9.82 -9.64 -17.96
C LYS A 46 -9.92 -9.42 -16.45
N PHE A 47 -11.04 -9.81 -15.83
CA PHE A 47 -11.17 -9.71 -14.37
C PHE A 47 -10.13 -10.55 -13.64
N LYS A 48 -9.87 -11.78 -14.11
CA LYS A 48 -8.86 -12.66 -13.56
C LYS A 48 -7.48 -11.99 -13.57
N LEU A 49 -7.08 -11.41 -14.71
CA LEU A 49 -5.81 -10.69 -14.85
C LEU A 49 -5.72 -9.45 -13.95
N GLU A 50 -6.78 -8.63 -13.88
CA GLU A 50 -6.84 -7.47 -12.98
C GLU A 50 -6.71 -7.89 -11.51
N LEU A 51 -7.44 -8.94 -11.10
CA LEU A 51 -7.39 -9.47 -9.74
C LEU A 51 -6.01 -10.04 -9.40
N ILE A 52 -5.40 -10.82 -10.30
CA ILE A 52 -4.04 -11.34 -10.13
C ILE A 52 -3.05 -10.19 -9.97
N ASN A 53 -3.18 -9.14 -10.80
CA ASN A 53 -2.32 -7.98 -10.73
C ASN A 53 -2.47 -7.24 -9.39
N ASP A 54 -3.68 -7.11 -8.86
CA ASP A 54 -3.93 -6.51 -7.55
C ASP A 54 -3.39 -7.37 -6.41
N ILE A 55 -3.57 -8.69 -6.44
CA ILE A 55 -2.98 -9.62 -5.48
C ILE A 55 -1.46 -9.51 -5.51
N LYS A 56 -0.84 -9.60 -6.70
CA LYS A 56 0.61 -9.47 -6.87
C LYS A 56 1.10 -8.09 -6.41
N THR A 57 0.37 -7.03 -6.71
CA THR A 57 0.72 -5.68 -6.23
C THR A 57 0.68 -5.64 -4.71
N PHE A 58 -0.40 -6.13 -4.09
CA PHE A 58 -0.52 -6.16 -2.64
C PHE A 58 0.59 -6.98 -1.98
N LEU A 59 0.96 -8.15 -2.52
CA LEU A 59 1.98 -9.01 -1.94
C LEU A 59 3.40 -8.50 -2.23
N PHE A 60 3.67 -8.01 -3.44
CA PHE A 60 5.05 -7.72 -3.87
C PHE A 60 5.42 -6.24 -3.86
N THR A 61 4.49 -5.32 -3.65
CA THR A 61 4.79 -3.89 -3.51
C THR A 61 4.54 -3.43 -2.08
N LYS A 62 5.36 -2.54 -1.53
CA LYS A 62 5.15 -1.94 -0.20
C LYS A 62 4.08 -0.84 -0.27
N TRP A 63 2.92 -1.13 -0.87
CA TRP A 63 1.81 -0.19 -0.86
C TRP A 63 1.22 -0.15 0.55
N GLU A 64 1.43 0.97 1.22
CA GLU A 64 0.83 1.28 2.51
C GLU A 64 -0.02 2.53 2.33
N LYS A 65 -1.17 2.61 3.02
CA LYS A 65 -1.93 3.86 3.08
C LYS A 65 -1.00 4.96 3.65
N PRO A 66 -0.70 6.05 2.90
CA PRO A 66 0.22 7.09 3.33
C PRO A 66 -0.39 8.07 4.35
N TRP A 67 -1.64 7.87 4.77
CA TRP A 67 -2.35 8.74 5.71
C TRP A 67 -2.74 8.04 7.02
N LYS A 68 -3.03 8.84 8.06
CA LYS A 68 -3.38 8.36 9.41
C LYS A 68 -4.67 7.51 9.38
N ALA A 69 -4.66 6.42 10.15
CA ALA A 69 -5.84 5.56 10.31
C ALA A 69 -6.99 6.35 10.96
N GLY A 70 -8.21 6.15 10.45
CA GLY A 70 -9.40 6.83 10.90
C GLY A 70 -10.65 6.16 10.34
N LEU A 71 -11.78 6.41 10.97
CA LEU A 71 -13.06 5.86 10.54
C LEU A 71 -13.80 6.89 9.69
N VAL A 72 -14.47 6.41 8.65
CA VAL A 72 -15.39 7.21 7.85
C VAL A 72 -16.75 7.19 8.52
N PHE A 73 -17.39 8.33 8.67
CA PHE A 73 -18.72 8.49 9.21
C PHE A 73 -19.66 9.07 8.16
N SER A 74 -20.91 8.61 8.19
CA SER A 74 -22.01 9.25 7.47
C SER A 74 -22.29 10.63 8.04
N GLU A 75 -23.07 11.42 7.33
CA GLU A 75 -23.61 12.68 7.85
C GLU A 75 -24.42 12.50 9.15
N SER A 76 -25.06 11.34 9.34
CA SER A 76 -25.78 10.99 10.56
C SER A 76 -24.89 10.51 11.72
N GLY A 77 -23.56 10.45 11.53
CA GLY A 77 -22.61 10.01 12.56
C GLY A 77 -22.55 8.49 12.74
N ILE A 78 -22.97 7.71 11.73
CA ILE A 78 -22.84 6.25 11.70
C ILE A 78 -21.54 5.89 10.99
N VAL A 79 -20.76 4.94 11.52
CA VAL A 79 -19.55 4.48 10.84
C VAL A 79 -19.88 3.78 9.53
N LEU A 80 -19.22 4.24 8.48
CA LEU A 80 -19.24 3.71 7.13
C LEU A 80 -17.96 2.88 6.92
N SER A 81 -17.96 1.67 7.47
CA SER A 81 -16.96 0.68 7.11
C SER A 81 -17.26 0.10 5.71
N GLY A 82 -16.18 -0.32 5.04
CA GLY A 82 -16.18 -0.94 3.71
C GLY A 82 -16.59 -0.01 2.57
N PHE A 83 -16.43 -0.49 1.35
CA PHE A 83 -16.77 0.25 0.13
C PHE A 83 -18.26 0.16 -0.18
N ARG A 84 -18.82 1.24 -0.73
CA ARG A 84 -20.25 1.37 -1.01
C ARG A 84 -20.49 1.84 -2.42
N ASN A 85 -21.63 1.46 -3.00
CA ASN A 85 -22.08 2.12 -4.21
C ASN A 85 -22.58 3.54 -3.87
N VAL A 86 -22.80 4.38 -4.89
CA VAL A 86 -23.26 5.77 -4.71
C VAL A 86 -24.60 5.91 -3.98
N SER A 87 -25.41 4.85 -3.90
CA SER A 87 -26.66 4.84 -3.12
C SER A 87 -26.49 4.44 -1.65
N GLY A 88 -25.28 4.13 -1.21
CA GLY A 88 -24.95 3.77 0.17
C GLY A 88 -24.99 2.27 0.48
N ARG A 89 -25.35 1.43 -0.50
CA ARG A 89 -25.32 -0.02 -0.36
C ARG A 89 -23.86 -0.50 -0.29
N LEU A 90 -23.53 -1.24 0.76
CA LEU A 90 -22.24 -1.90 0.92
C LEU A 90 -21.99 -2.89 -0.22
N TYR A 91 -20.80 -2.85 -0.82
CA TYR A 91 -20.32 -3.94 -1.66
C TYR A 91 -20.17 -5.17 -0.78
N LYS A 92 -21.01 -6.16 -1.05
CA LYS A 92 -21.00 -7.40 -0.29
C LYS A 92 -19.89 -8.29 -0.82
N ASN A 93 -19.21 -8.96 0.10
CA ASN A 93 -18.13 -9.91 -0.13
C ASN A 93 -16.80 -9.22 -0.43
N SER A 94 -15.77 -9.72 0.24
CA SER A 94 -14.42 -9.16 0.21
C SER A 94 -13.73 -9.24 -1.16
N THR A 95 -14.33 -9.89 -2.16
CA THR A 95 -13.73 -10.14 -3.48
C THR A 95 -13.21 -8.88 -4.17
N ASN A 96 -13.91 -7.76 -4.04
CA ASN A 96 -13.56 -6.51 -4.72
C ASN A 96 -12.67 -5.58 -3.88
N ILE A 97 -12.35 -5.96 -2.63
CA ILE A 97 -11.79 -5.03 -1.66
C ILE A 97 -10.39 -4.56 -2.06
N LEU A 98 -9.55 -5.46 -2.61
CA LEU A 98 -8.21 -5.11 -3.09
C LEU A 98 -8.25 -4.04 -4.18
N THR A 99 -9.03 -4.31 -5.23
CA THR A 99 -9.17 -3.42 -6.38
C THR A 99 -9.77 -2.08 -5.98
N MET A 100 -10.80 -2.08 -5.12
CA MET A 100 -11.41 -0.84 -4.63
C MET A 100 -10.47 -0.05 -3.74
N GLU A 101 -9.76 -0.69 -2.81
CA GLU A 101 -8.85 -0.03 -1.88
C GLU A 101 -7.70 0.67 -2.62
N ARG A 102 -7.10 -0.01 -3.60
CA ARG A 102 -6.02 0.55 -4.41
C ARG A 102 -6.46 1.76 -5.24
N ASN A 103 -7.72 1.80 -5.66
CA ASN A 103 -8.25 2.82 -6.58
C ASN A 103 -9.22 3.80 -5.90
N ALA A 104 -9.38 3.72 -4.59
CA ALA A 104 -10.19 4.64 -3.82
C ALA A 104 -9.51 6.01 -3.69
N GLY A 105 -10.33 7.06 -3.63
CA GLY A 105 -9.92 8.36 -3.14
C GLY A 105 -10.06 8.43 -1.62
N LYS A 106 -10.49 9.59 -1.12
CA LYS A 106 -10.91 9.76 0.28
C LYS A 106 -12.30 9.18 0.55
N SER A 107 -13.14 9.13 -0.49
CA SER A 107 -14.50 8.64 -0.44
C SER A 107 -14.58 7.12 -0.46
N PRO A 108 -15.41 6.47 0.39
CA PRO A 108 -15.67 5.04 0.31
C PRO A 108 -16.66 4.67 -0.80
N TYR A 109 -17.14 5.65 -1.59
CA TYR A 109 -18.22 5.45 -2.54
C TYR A 109 -17.72 5.28 -3.97
N PHE A 110 -18.28 4.29 -4.68
CA PHE A 110 -18.07 4.01 -6.09
C PHE A 110 -19.37 4.12 -6.88
N ILE A 111 -19.27 4.45 -8.15
CA ILE A 111 -20.39 4.50 -9.09
C ILE A 111 -20.04 3.71 -10.34
N THR A 112 -21.02 2.99 -10.91
CA THR A 112 -20.81 2.29 -12.18
C THR A 112 -20.81 3.28 -13.34
N MET A 113 -20.09 2.99 -14.42
CA MET A 113 -20.04 3.87 -15.60
C MET A 113 -21.43 4.10 -16.22
N ALA A 114 -22.29 3.07 -16.20
CA ALA A 114 -23.68 3.19 -16.64
C ALA A 114 -24.48 4.18 -15.77
N ALA A 115 -24.39 4.05 -14.43
CA ALA A 115 -25.09 4.93 -13.51
C ALA A 115 -24.50 6.37 -13.51
N LEU A 116 -23.20 6.52 -13.78
CA LEU A 116 -22.57 7.83 -13.95
C LEU A 116 -23.17 8.55 -15.16
N LYS A 117 -23.28 7.86 -16.30
CA LYS A 117 -23.87 8.40 -17.53
C LYS A 117 -25.35 8.76 -17.35
N GLU A 118 -26.12 7.88 -16.73
CA GLU A 118 -27.55 8.11 -16.42
C GLU A 118 -27.76 9.37 -15.57
N LYS A 119 -26.85 9.63 -14.62
CA LYS A 119 -26.90 10.82 -13.75
C LYS A 119 -26.30 12.07 -14.38
N GLY A 120 -25.94 12.05 -15.67
CA GLY A 120 -25.31 13.19 -16.37
C GLY A 120 -23.89 13.52 -15.89
N GLY A 121 -23.25 12.59 -15.18
CA GLY A 121 -21.91 12.77 -14.63
C GLY A 121 -20.81 12.58 -15.67
N LYS A 122 -19.65 13.19 -15.40
CA LYS A 122 -18.44 13.04 -16.22
C LYS A 122 -17.31 12.42 -15.40
N LEU A 123 -16.45 11.70 -16.10
CA LEU A 123 -15.27 11.06 -15.54
C LEU A 123 -14.08 12.00 -15.64
N ILE A 124 -13.41 12.24 -14.53
CA ILE A 124 -12.23 13.11 -14.46
C ILE A 124 -10.98 12.34 -14.89
N ASP A 125 -10.83 11.10 -14.43
CA ASP A 125 -9.64 10.27 -14.69
C ASP A 125 -10.04 8.88 -15.18
N LYS A 126 -9.73 8.59 -16.45
CA LYS A 126 -9.98 7.29 -17.09
C LYS A 126 -9.15 6.15 -16.49
N SER A 127 -7.98 6.45 -15.92
CA SER A 127 -7.10 5.44 -15.32
C SER A 127 -7.65 4.87 -14.00
N LYS A 128 -8.63 5.55 -13.39
CA LYS A 128 -9.24 5.15 -12.11
C LYS A 128 -10.48 4.27 -12.27
N VAL A 129 -10.82 3.88 -13.50
CA VAL A 129 -11.93 2.97 -13.77
C VAL A 129 -11.47 1.54 -13.51
N ILE A 130 -12.15 0.87 -12.60
CA ILE A 130 -11.89 -0.51 -12.19
C ILE A 130 -13.01 -1.45 -12.63
N SER A 131 -12.73 -2.74 -12.67
CA SER A 131 -13.76 -3.77 -12.81
C SER A 131 -14.19 -4.29 -11.44
N VAL A 132 -15.50 -4.31 -11.22
CA VAL A 132 -16.12 -4.77 -9.97
C VAL A 132 -17.00 -5.97 -10.26
N LEU A 133 -16.78 -7.05 -9.54
CA LEU A 133 -17.54 -8.27 -9.69
C LEU A 133 -18.80 -8.26 -8.83
N SER A 134 -19.92 -8.62 -9.43
CA SER A 134 -21.16 -8.93 -8.73
C SER A 134 -21.65 -10.33 -9.12
N TYR A 135 -22.67 -10.83 -8.43
CA TYR A 135 -23.19 -12.17 -8.67
C TYR A 135 -24.71 -12.16 -8.79
N ILE A 136 -25.21 -12.83 -9.82
CA ILE A 136 -26.63 -13.07 -10.03
C ILE A 136 -26.92 -14.53 -9.62
N PRO A 137 -27.76 -14.77 -8.60
CA PRO A 137 -28.17 -16.12 -8.25
C PRO A 137 -29.05 -16.69 -9.35
N MET A 138 -28.78 -17.93 -9.74
CA MET A 138 -29.49 -18.65 -10.79
C MET A 138 -29.97 -20.01 -10.26
N PHE A 139 -31.17 -20.40 -10.69
CA PHE A 139 -31.86 -21.60 -10.26
C PHE A 139 -32.16 -22.44 -11.51
N LYS A 140 -31.91 -23.75 -11.46
CA LYS A 140 -32.15 -24.67 -12.58
C LYS A 140 -33.64 -24.78 -12.93
N ASP A 141 -34.51 -24.60 -11.93
CA ASP A 141 -35.95 -24.74 -12.06
C ASP A 141 -36.62 -23.36 -12.10
N LYS A 142 -37.58 -23.16 -13.02
CA LYS A 142 -38.26 -21.87 -13.20
C LYS A 142 -39.36 -21.59 -12.15
N GLU A 143 -39.78 -22.58 -11.35
CA GLU A 143 -41.07 -22.50 -10.62
C GLU A 143 -41.03 -22.68 -9.10
N ASP A 144 -39.90 -23.05 -8.48
CA ASP A 144 -39.93 -23.42 -7.06
C ASP A 144 -39.78 -22.19 -6.13
N LYS A 145 -40.91 -21.75 -5.53
CA LYS A 145 -40.99 -20.58 -4.64
C LYS A 145 -40.42 -20.82 -3.23
N THR A 146 -39.75 -21.94 -2.99
CA THR A 146 -39.10 -22.23 -1.70
C THR A 146 -37.72 -21.55 -1.63
N PRO A 147 -37.35 -20.85 -0.54
CA PRO A 147 -36.02 -20.27 -0.39
C PRO A 147 -34.94 -21.37 -0.31
N ARG A 148 -34.41 -21.80 -1.45
CA ARG A 148 -33.32 -22.80 -1.54
C ARG A 148 -32.00 -22.17 -2.02
N LYS A 149 -30.91 -22.94 -1.92
CA LYS A 149 -29.57 -22.53 -2.39
C LYS A 149 -29.62 -22.29 -3.91
N PRO A 150 -29.03 -21.19 -4.43
CA PRO A 150 -28.89 -21.04 -5.88
C PRO A 150 -28.02 -22.18 -6.41
N ASP A 151 -28.47 -22.78 -7.51
CA ASP A 151 -27.75 -23.86 -8.17
C ASP A 151 -26.41 -23.35 -8.73
N TRP A 152 -26.38 -22.10 -9.16
CA TRP A 152 -25.19 -21.42 -9.68
C TRP A 152 -25.28 -19.91 -9.39
N MET A 153 -24.13 -19.25 -9.27
CA MET A 153 -24.07 -17.79 -9.25
C MET A 153 -23.34 -17.32 -10.49
N LEU A 154 -24.04 -16.57 -11.32
CA LEU A 154 -23.47 -16.00 -12.54
C LEU A 154 -22.66 -14.75 -12.16
N PRO A 155 -21.33 -14.74 -12.36
CA PRO A 155 -20.53 -13.54 -12.22
C PRO A 155 -20.98 -12.49 -13.24
N LYS A 156 -21.11 -11.25 -12.79
CA LYS A 156 -21.37 -10.09 -13.66
C LYS A 156 -20.39 -8.99 -13.34
N LEU A 157 -19.59 -8.63 -14.34
CA LEU A 157 -18.60 -7.57 -14.26
C LEU A 157 -19.26 -6.20 -14.47
N HIS A 158 -18.85 -5.23 -13.67
CA HIS A 158 -19.28 -3.85 -13.78
C HIS A 158 -18.07 -2.94 -13.80
N ARG A 159 -17.99 -2.03 -14.78
CA ARG A 159 -17.02 -0.95 -14.73
C ARG A 159 -17.48 0.09 -13.72
N ALA A 160 -16.64 0.37 -12.73
CA ALA A 160 -16.92 1.34 -11.68
C ALA A 160 -15.74 2.28 -11.45
N VAL A 161 -16.00 3.41 -10.82
CA VAL A 161 -14.99 4.41 -10.47
C VAL A 161 -15.36 5.05 -9.13
N ASN A 162 -14.34 5.43 -8.36
CA ASN A 162 -14.56 6.15 -7.12
C ASN A 162 -15.17 7.54 -7.42
N ILE A 163 -16.14 7.98 -6.62
CA ILE A 163 -16.83 9.24 -6.88
C ILE A 163 -15.93 10.47 -6.77
N ASP A 164 -14.76 10.36 -6.15
CA ASP A 164 -13.77 11.46 -6.08
C ASP A 164 -13.22 11.81 -7.47
N TYR A 165 -13.16 10.84 -8.38
CA TYR A 165 -12.72 11.01 -9.77
C TYR A 165 -13.88 11.23 -10.75
N CYS A 166 -15.05 11.66 -10.23
CA CYS A 166 -16.23 12.00 -11.02
C CYS A 166 -16.69 13.44 -10.75
N GLU A 167 -17.31 14.08 -11.73
CA GLU A 167 -17.98 15.37 -11.61
C GLU A 167 -19.41 15.30 -12.15
N GLY A 168 -20.20 16.36 -11.92
CA GLY A 168 -21.58 16.44 -12.43
C GLY A 168 -22.59 15.51 -11.75
N ILE A 169 -22.25 14.90 -10.62
CA ILE A 169 -23.18 14.07 -9.82
C ILE A 169 -23.32 14.57 -8.39
N LYS A 170 -24.49 14.34 -7.80
CA LYS A 170 -24.70 14.52 -6.35
C LYS A 170 -23.91 13.45 -5.58
N LYS A 171 -22.87 13.88 -4.86
CA LYS A 171 -21.99 13.00 -4.07
C LYS A 171 -22.55 12.81 -2.65
N PRO A 172 -22.56 11.58 -2.09
CA PRO A 172 -22.83 11.35 -0.68
C PRO A 172 -21.85 12.11 0.23
N VAL A 173 -22.36 12.63 1.34
CA VAL A 173 -21.55 13.33 2.34
C VAL A 173 -20.97 12.32 3.33
N PHE A 174 -19.69 12.48 3.64
CA PHE A 174 -18.99 11.69 4.65
C PHE A 174 -17.99 12.57 5.41
N LYS A 175 -17.56 12.08 6.57
CA LYS A 175 -16.53 12.69 7.42
C LYS A 175 -15.48 11.67 7.79
N GLN A 176 -14.21 12.05 7.78
CA GLN A 176 -13.14 11.21 8.31
C GLN A 176 -12.81 11.67 9.72
N VAL A 177 -12.84 10.75 10.68
CA VAL A 177 -12.48 11.02 12.08
C VAL A 177 -11.32 10.11 12.46
N PHE A 178 -10.19 10.73 12.78
CA PHE A 178 -8.98 10.02 13.20
C PHE A 178 -9.07 9.58 14.65
N PHE A 179 -8.47 8.42 14.93
CA PHE A 179 -8.31 7.91 16.30
C PHE A 179 -7.43 8.85 17.13
N LYS A 180 -7.77 9.01 18.41
CA LYS A 180 -6.99 9.71 19.44
C LYS A 180 -6.78 8.80 20.64
N ASP A 181 -5.72 9.06 21.39
CA ASP A 181 -5.42 8.38 22.65
C ASP A 181 -5.52 6.85 22.51
N ASN A 182 -6.32 6.18 23.35
CA ASN A 182 -6.53 4.73 23.33
C ASN A 182 -7.77 4.28 22.52
N GLU A 183 -8.39 5.16 21.74
CA GLU A 183 -9.61 4.83 20.97
C GLU A 183 -9.39 3.71 19.96
N PHE A 184 -8.21 3.69 19.32
CA PHE A 184 -7.82 2.64 18.38
C PHE A 184 -7.82 1.27 19.05
N ASN A 185 -7.14 1.14 20.20
CA ASN A 185 -7.10 -0.11 20.96
C ASN A 185 -8.49 -0.51 21.41
N GLN A 186 -9.27 0.43 21.96
CA GLN A 186 -10.63 0.14 22.41
C GLN A 186 -11.53 -0.39 21.28
N TYR A 187 -11.45 0.21 20.10
CA TYR A 187 -12.24 -0.23 18.94
C TYR A 187 -11.88 -1.66 18.52
N VAL A 188 -10.59 -1.98 18.44
CA VAL A 188 -10.12 -3.32 18.04
C VAL A 188 -10.40 -4.36 19.13
N GLU A 189 -10.20 -4.05 20.41
CA GLU A 189 -10.54 -4.94 21.51
C GLU A 189 -12.04 -5.25 21.57
N ASN A 190 -12.91 -4.28 21.24
CA ASN A 190 -14.35 -4.52 21.14
C ASN A 190 -14.67 -5.50 20.00
N PHE A 191 -13.97 -5.42 18.88
CA PHE A 191 -14.09 -6.39 17.79
C PHE A 191 -13.64 -7.79 18.23
N LEU A 192 -12.48 -7.91 18.89
CA LEU A 192 -11.98 -9.19 19.42
C LEU A 192 -12.95 -9.83 20.41
N LYS A 193 -13.56 -9.04 21.30
CA LYS A 193 -14.60 -9.52 22.23
C LYS A 193 -15.81 -10.10 21.50
N GLU A 194 -16.25 -9.48 20.40
CA GLU A 194 -17.33 -10.04 19.58
C GLU A 194 -16.92 -11.35 18.90
N LEU A 195 -15.67 -11.48 18.43
CA LEU A 195 -15.16 -12.75 17.88
C LEU A 195 -15.16 -13.87 18.93
N VAL A 196 -14.67 -13.59 20.14
CA VAL A 196 -14.65 -14.54 21.26
C VAL A 196 -16.07 -14.95 21.66
N LYS A 197 -16.97 -13.97 21.83
CA LYS A 197 -18.39 -14.20 22.17
C LYS A 197 -19.09 -15.09 21.14
N ARG A 198 -18.73 -14.96 19.86
CA ARG A 198 -19.27 -15.75 18.76
C ARG A 198 -18.54 -17.08 18.55
N LYS A 199 -17.53 -17.39 19.37
CA LYS A 199 -16.68 -18.59 19.27
C LYS A 199 -16.01 -18.73 17.90
N ARG A 200 -15.62 -17.60 17.29
CA ARG A 200 -14.97 -17.57 15.97
C ARG A 200 -13.46 -17.62 16.01
N VAL A 201 -12.87 -17.49 17.20
CA VAL A 201 -11.43 -17.54 17.44
C VAL A 201 -11.13 -18.49 18.60
N PRO A 202 -9.98 -19.17 18.57
CA PRO A 202 -9.49 -19.94 19.71
C PRO A 202 -9.04 -19.02 20.85
N LYS A 203 -8.54 -19.64 21.95
CA LYS A 203 -7.91 -18.89 23.03
C LYS A 203 -6.67 -18.15 22.51
N ILE A 204 -6.54 -16.89 22.91
CA ILE A 204 -5.40 -16.03 22.59
C ILE A 204 -4.57 -15.88 23.86
N HIS A 205 -3.29 -16.24 23.77
CA HIS A 205 -2.31 -16.17 24.84
C HIS A 205 -1.30 -15.06 24.55
N THR A 206 -0.76 -14.46 25.61
CA THR A 206 0.34 -13.49 25.54
C THR A 206 1.49 -14.01 26.39
N ASP A 207 2.09 -15.10 25.93
CA ASP A 207 3.04 -15.93 26.67
C ASP A 207 4.39 -16.14 25.94
N GLN A 208 4.54 -15.56 24.75
CA GLN A 208 5.76 -15.72 23.95
C GLN A 208 6.75 -14.56 24.15
N ALA A 209 8.04 -14.88 23.98
CA ALA A 209 9.12 -13.91 24.12
C ALA A 209 9.54 -13.27 22.79
N ASP A 210 9.52 -14.02 21.68
CA ASP A 210 10.15 -13.62 20.41
C ASP A 210 9.36 -13.95 19.13
N ARG A 211 8.27 -14.72 19.22
CA ARG A 211 7.47 -15.12 18.05
C ARG A 211 5.96 -15.14 18.33
N CYS A 212 5.19 -14.79 17.31
CA CYS A 212 3.73 -14.96 17.28
C CYS A 212 3.38 -16.12 16.35
N TYR A 213 2.40 -16.95 16.73
CA TYR A 213 1.94 -18.06 15.89
C TYR A 213 0.58 -18.59 16.32
N TYR A 214 -0.18 -19.09 15.35
CA TYR A 214 -1.27 -20.03 15.55
C TYR A 214 -0.74 -21.47 15.61
N THR A 215 -1.27 -22.28 16.53
CA THR A 215 -0.95 -23.70 16.64
C THR A 215 -2.21 -24.54 16.79
N HIS A 216 -2.15 -25.77 16.27
CA HIS A 216 -3.20 -26.77 16.44
C HIS A 216 -2.62 -28.18 16.48
N SER A 217 -3.35 -29.12 17.09
CA SER A 217 -3.02 -30.55 16.97
C SER A 217 -3.16 -31.00 15.51
N ALA A 218 -2.12 -31.61 14.96
CA ALA A 218 -2.02 -31.96 13.54
C ALA A 218 -3.15 -32.85 13.00
N LEU A 219 -3.74 -33.71 13.85
CA LEU A 219 -4.72 -34.70 13.41
C LEU A 219 -6.18 -34.22 13.49
N ASN A 220 -6.56 -33.46 14.53
CA ASN A 220 -7.99 -33.23 14.84
C ASN A 220 -8.39 -31.78 15.19
N PHE A 221 -7.45 -30.82 15.17
CA PHE A 221 -7.72 -29.41 15.53
C PHE A 221 -8.46 -29.22 16.89
N ASN A 222 -8.35 -30.19 17.81
CA ASN A 222 -9.09 -30.18 19.07
C ASN A 222 -8.41 -29.30 20.12
N ASN A 223 -7.08 -29.21 20.06
CA ASN A 223 -6.28 -28.29 20.85
C ASN A 223 -5.71 -27.26 19.90
N GLU A 224 -6.24 -26.05 19.95
CA GLU A 224 -5.78 -24.93 19.13
C GLU A 224 -5.72 -23.64 19.96
N SER A 225 -4.75 -22.81 19.64
CA SER A 225 -4.47 -21.57 20.36
C SER A 225 -3.68 -20.61 19.48
N ILE A 226 -3.82 -19.33 19.79
CA ILE A 226 -3.01 -18.26 19.23
C ILE A 226 -2.07 -17.78 20.32
N HIS A 227 -0.79 -17.69 20.01
CA HIS A 227 0.25 -17.26 20.93
C HIS A 227 0.89 -15.98 20.39
N MET A 228 0.86 -14.93 21.20
CA MET A 228 1.39 -13.62 20.85
C MET A 228 2.51 -13.25 21.82
N VAL A 229 3.47 -12.44 21.34
CA VAL A 229 4.37 -11.72 22.24
C VAL A 229 3.66 -10.57 22.93
N ASN A 230 4.26 -10.02 23.98
CA ASN A 230 3.69 -8.86 24.68
C ASN A 230 3.55 -7.66 23.74
N ILE A 231 2.39 -7.00 23.77
CA ILE A 231 2.08 -5.82 22.95
C ILE A 231 3.16 -4.72 23.04
N LYS A 232 3.83 -4.59 24.19
CA LYS A 232 4.92 -3.62 24.42
C LYS A 232 6.18 -3.90 23.58
N GLN A 233 6.34 -5.09 23.02
CA GLN A 233 7.47 -5.41 22.14
C GLN A 233 7.28 -4.88 20.71
N PHE A 234 6.05 -4.56 20.31
CA PHE A 234 5.78 -3.96 19.01
C PHE A 234 6.08 -2.46 19.03
N LYS A 235 6.70 -1.95 17.97
CA LYS A 235 6.98 -0.51 17.81
C LYS A 235 5.68 0.30 17.72
N LYS A 236 4.64 -0.29 17.13
CA LYS A 236 3.32 0.32 16.98
C LYS A 236 2.24 -0.70 17.31
N VAL A 237 1.20 -0.25 18.01
CA VAL A 237 0.05 -1.11 18.34
C VAL A 237 -0.69 -1.62 17.09
N ALA A 238 -0.67 -0.85 16.00
CA ALA A 238 -1.23 -1.30 14.73
C ALA A 238 -0.49 -2.52 14.12
N GLU A 239 0.80 -2.68 14.40
CA GLU A 239 1.57 -3.86 13.98
C GLU A 239 1.15 -5.07 14.80
N TYR A 240 1.00 -4.92 16.13
CA TYR A 240 0.49 -5.98 17.01
C TYR A 240 -0.85 -6.53 16.52
N TYR A 241 -1.83 -5.66 16.24
CA TYR A 241 -3.14 -6.12 15.77
C TYR A 241 -3.10 -6.68 14.35
N SER A 242 -2.22 -6.19 13.46
CA SER A 242 -2.06 -6.78 12.13
C SER A 242 -1.53 -8.22 12.24
N THR A 243 -0.51 -8.45 13.07
CA THR A 243 0.00 -9.80 13.39
C THR A 243 -1.08 -10.66 14.05
N LEU A 244 -1.85 -10.13 15.01
CA LEU A 244 -2.93 -10.88 15.63
C LEU A 244 -4.00 -11.30 14.60
N PHE A 245 -4.36 -10.42 13.66
CA PHE A 245 -5.31 -10.77 12.60
C PHE A 245 -4.76 -11.79 11.62
N HIS A 246 -3.44 -11.84 11.39
CA HIS A 246 -2.78 -12.92 10.64
C HIS A 246 -2.99 -14.26 11.33
N GLU A 247 -2.65 -14.36 12.61
CA GLU A 247 -2.83 -15.60 13.38
C GLU A 247 -4.31 -16.00 13.55
N ILE A 248 -5.21 -15.02 13.71
CA ILE A 248 -6.66 -15.25 13.71
C ILE A 248 -7.12 -15.81 12.36
N THR A 249 -6.58 -15.30 11.25
CA THR A 249 -6.94 -15.77 9.91
C THR A 249 -6.51 -17.23 9.73
N HIS A 250 -5.30 -17.60 10.17
CA HIS A 250 -4.85 -18.98 10.22
C HIS A 250 -5.85 -19.88 10.96
N SER A 251 -6.33 -19.45 12.13
CA SER A 251 -7.29 -20.26 12.89
C SER A 251 -8.53 -20.65 12.07
N THR A 252 -8.96 -19.84 11.10
CA THR A 252 -10.14 -20.18 10.28
C THR A 252 -9.96 -21.47 9.44
N MET A 253 -8.74 -21.97 9.27
CA MET A 253 -8.45 -23.25 8.61
C MET A 253 -9.03 -24.46 9.35
N ASN A 254 -9.39 -24.32 10.63
CA ASN A 254 -10.03 -25.41 11.39
C ASN A 254 -11.31 -25.87 10.66
N PRO A 255 -11.49 -27.18 10.40
CA PRO A 255 -12.69 -27.72 9.75
C PRO A 255 -14.01 -27.39 10.47
N LYS A 256 -13.98 -27.16 11.78
CA LYS A 256 -15.16 -26.71 12.56
C LYS A 256 -15.56 -25.26 12.27
N ARG A 257 -14.68 -24.49 11.62
CA ARG A 257 -14.93 -23.12 11.13
C ARG A 257 -15.13 -23.14 9.62
N LEU A 258 -14.09 -22.86 8.84
CA LEU A 258 -14.19 -22.84 7.37
C LEU A 258 -13.55 -24.06 6.71
N GLY A 259 -12.54 -24.64 7.35
CA GLY A 259 -11.65 -25.58 6.69
C GLY A 259 -10.86 -24.91 5.56
N ARG A 260 -9.95 -25.68 4.95
CA ARG A 260 -9.41 -25.44 3.61
C ARG A 260 -9.60 -26.75 2.83
N GLY A 261 -10.01 -26.70 1.57
CA GLY A 261 -10.16 -27.93 0.81
C GLY A 261 -10.87 -27.79 -0.53
N LYS A 262 -10.26 -28.41 -1.55
CA LYS A 262 -10.95 -28.89 -2.75
C LYS A 262 -11.73 -30.15 -2.34
N LEU A 263 -13.05 -30.14 -2.58
CA LEU A 263 -14.01 -31.25 -2.45
C LEU A 263 -13.50 -32.52 -1.73
N GLY A 264 -13.92 -32.71 -0.48
CA GLY A 264 -14.00 -34.05 0.13
C GLY A 264 -12.75 -34.62 0.79
N ILE A 265 -11.60 -33.94 0.76
CA ILE A 265 -10.43 -34.33 1.55
C ILE A 265 -10.02 -33.11 2.38
N SER A 266 -9.86 -33.32 3.69
CA SER A 266 -9.21 -32.39 4.61
C SER A 266 -7.72 -32.27 4.24
N ALA A 267 -7.44 -31.77 3.04
CA ALA A 267 -6.10 -31.43 2.59
C ALA A 267 -5.88 -29.98 2.99
N THR A 268 -5.10 -29.79 4.05
CA THR A 268 -4.49 -28.51 4.37
C THR A 268 -3.83 -27.96 3.11
N LEU A 269 -4.00 -26.66 2.85
CA LEU A 269 -3.15 -25.99 1.86
C LEU A 269 -1.69 -26.27 2.21
N ASP A 270 -0.82 -26.31 1.21
CA ASP A 270 0.61 -26.30 1.53
C ASP A 270 0.92 -25.05 2.37
N TYR A 271 1.92 -25.17 3.25
CA TYR A 271 2.28 -24.10 4.17
C TYR A 271 2.46 -22.73 3.46
N PRO A 272 3.12 -22.65 2.28
CA PRO A 272 3.20 -21.41 1.51
C PRO A 272 1.86 -20.77 1.15
N ASN A 273 0.86 -21.54 0.71
CA ASN A 273 -0.43 -20.99 0.34
C ASN A 273 -1.26 -20.57 1.56
N GLU A 274 -1.17 -21.26 2.69
CA GLU A 274 -1.90 -20.86 3.89
C GLU A 274 -1.37 -19.54 4.49
N GLU A 275 -0.06 -19.29 4.41
CA GLU A 275 0.50 -17.99 4.80
C GLU A 275 0.01 -16.84 3.89
N LEU A 276 -0.17 -17.11 2.59
CA LEU A 276 -0.79 -16.15 1.67
C LEU A 276 -2.26 -15.87 2.06
N VAL A 277 -3.00 -16.90 2.49
CA VAL A 277 -4.36 -16.75 3.02
C VAL A 277 -4.35 -15.85 4.26
N ALA A 278 -3.44 -16.09 5.20
CA ALA A 278 -3.35 -15.32 6.43
C ALA A 278 -2.99 -13.86 6.21
N GLU A 279 -1.98 -13.59 5.38
CA GLU A 279 -1.51 -12.24 5.06
C GLU A 279 -2.60 -11.43 4.35
N MET A 280 -3.28 -12.02 3.35
CA MET A 280 -4.38 -11.36 2.65
C MET A 280 -5.60 -11.20 3.56
N GLY A 281 -5.96 -12.21 4.35
CA GLY A 281 -7.14 -12.15 5.22
C GLY A 281 -6.99 -11.08 6.30
N ALA A 282 -5.81 -10.97 6.91
CA ALA A 282 -5.50 -9.91 7.85
C ALA A 282 -5.62 -8.50 7.23
N MET A 283 -5.15 -8.34 5.99
CA MET A 283 -5.33 -7.08 5.24
C MET A 283 -6.81 -6.77 4.97
N ILE A 284 -7.60 -7.77 4.55
CA ILE A 284 -9.04 -7.58 4.32
C ILE A 284 -9.73 -7.16 5.61
N ILE A 285 -9.45 -7.85 6.74
CA ILE A 285 -10.02 -7.54 8.05
C ILE A 285 -9.63 -6.11 8.48
N CYS A 286 -8.35 -5.75 8.39
CA CYS A 286 -7.90 -4.39 8.68
C CYS A 286 -8.63 -3.36 7.82
N THR A 287 -8.78 -3.62 6.53
CA THR A 287 -9.44 -2.70 5.58
C THR A 287 -10.91 -2.52 5.91
N GLU A 288 -11.64 -3.61 6.14
CA GLU A 288 -13.05 -3.58 6.55
C GLU A 288 -13.23 -2.85 7.89
N LEU A 289 -12.29 -3.00 8.82
CA LEU A 289 -12.31 -2.27 10.10
C LEU A 289 -11.86 -0.80 9.97
N GLY A 290 -11.42 -0.34 8.80
CA GLY A 290 -10.88 1.02 8.60
C GLY A 290 -9.50 1.24 9.22
N LEU A 291 -8.75 0.16 9.43
CA LEU A 291 -7.42 0.16 10.04
C LEU A 291 -6.33 0.13 8.97
N LYS A 292 -5.14 0.57 9.35
CA LYS A 292 -3.94 0.38 8.52
C LYS A 292 -3.45 -1.06 8.70
N TYR A 293 -3.34 -1.79 7.60
CA TYR A 293 -2.64 -3.07 7.59
C TYR A 293 -1.12 -2.83 7.57
N ASN A 294 -0.38 -3.48 8.47
CA ASN A 294 1.07 -3.56 8.40
C ASN A 294 1.44 -5.00 8.07
N ARG A 295 2.15 -5.18 6.96
CA ARG A 295 2.56 -6.49 6.48
C ARG A 295 3.44 -7.20 7.51
N GLN A 296 3.15 -8.47 7.78
CA GLN A 296 3.96 -9.28 8.70
C GLN A 296 5.21 -9.81 8.00
N ASN A 297 5.08 -10.27 6.77
CA ASN A 297 6.17 -10.94 6.06
C ASN A 297 6.85 -10.08 4.99
N GLY A 298 8.18 -10.14 4.91
CA GLY A 298 8.94 -9.44 3.88
C GLY A 298 8.67 -9.98 2.46
N ILE A 299 8.94 -9.17 1.44
CA ILE A 299 8.84 -9.57 0.01
C ILE A 299 9.68 -10.83 -0.28
N THR A 300 10.82 -11.00 0.40
CA THR A 300 11.69 -12.18 0.28
C THR A 300 10.99 -13.46 0.74
N TYR A 301 10.21 -13.39 1.82
CA TYR A 301 9.42 -14.52 2.32
C TYR A 301 8.31 -14.89 1.33
N LEU A 302 7.58 -13.89 0.83
CA LEU A 302 6.53 -14.07 -0.17
C LEU A 302 7.06 -14.66 -1.48
N LYS A 303 8.26 -14.26 -1.92
CA LYS A 303 8.93 -14.86 -3.09
C LYS A 303 9.37 -16.29 -2.82
N GLY A 304 9.86 -16.58 -1.62
CA GLY A 304 10.22 -17.93 -1.18
C GLY A 304 9.02 -18.86 -1.03
N TRP A 305 7.83 -18.32 -0.78
CA TRP A 305 6.57 -19.09 -0.79
C TRP A 305 6.14 -19.40 -2.22
N LEU A 306 6.17 -18.39 -3.10
CA LEU A 306 5.89 -18.59 -4.53
C LEU A 306 6.84 -19.59 -5.20
N SER A 307 8.13 -19.59 -4.86
CA SER A 307 9.09 -20.55 -5.44
C SER A 307 8.86 -21.99 -4.98
N ARG A 308 8.11 -22.19 -3.89
CA ARG A 308 7.76 -23.51 -3.34
C ARG A 308 6.36 -23.97 -3.75
N ALA A 309 5.53 -23.06 -4.27
CA ALA A 309 4.20 -23.38 -4.75
C ALA A 309 4.30 -24.31 -5.97
N LYS A 310 3.69 -25.49 -5.89
CA LYS A 310 3.59 -26.42 -7.03
C LYS A 310 2.40 -26.03 -7.92
N GLY A 311 2.59 -26.11 -9.25
CA GLY A 311 1.53 -25.83 -10.23
C GLY A 311 1.42 -24.36 -10.65
N ASP A 312 0.26 -23.99 -11.19
CA ASP A 312 -0.01 -22.64 -11.70
C ASP A 312 -0.07 -21.62 -10.54
N VAL A 313 0.92 -20.72 -10.50
CA VAL A 313 1.06 -19.67 -9.49
C VAL A 313 -0.15 -18.75 -9.45
N ASP A 314 -0.70 -18.38 -10.61
CA ASP A 314 -1.82 -17.44 -10.70
C ASP A 314 -3.10 -18.09 -10.17
N LYS A 315 -3.27 -19.38 -10.44
CA LYS A 315 -4.35 -20.18 -9.84
C LYS A 315 -4.23 -20.28 -8.32
N ASN A 316 -3.03 -20.55 -7.81
CA ASN A 316 -2.78 -20.64 -6.37
C ASN A 316 -3.02 -19.30 -5.66
N LEU A 317 -2.61 -18.19 -6.26
CA LEU A 317 -2.87 -16.84 -5.75
C LEU A 317 -4.36 -16.53 -5.66
N VAL A 318 -5.12 -16.81 -6.72
CA VAL A 318 -6.58 -16.57 -6.73
C VAL A 318 -7.31 -17.50 -5.76
N GLU A 319 -6.87 -18.75 -5.62
CA GLU A 319 -7.42 -19.69 -4.64
C GLU A 319 -7.16 -19.22 -3.20
N ALA A 320 -5.91 -18.83 -2.87
CA ALA A 320 -5.56 -18.28 -1.57
C ALA A 320 -6.36 -17.00 -1.25
N TYR A 321 -6.51 -16.10 -2.23
CA TYR A 321 -7.32 -14.89 -2.05
C TYR A 321 -8.79 -15.21 -1.80
N GLY A 322 -9.33 -16.24 -2.47
CA GLY A 322 -10.68 -16.73 -2.22
C GLY A 322 -10.89 -17.19 -0.78
N TYR A 323 -9.95 -17.96 -0.22
CA TYR A 323 -10.01 -18.39 1.18
C TYR A 323 -9.81 -17.22 2.15
N ALA A 324 -8.95 -16.25 1.82
CA ALA A 324 -8.76 -15.03 2.60
C ALA A 324 -10.07 -14.21 2.70
N CYS A 325 -10.77 -14.06 1.57
CA CYS A 325 -12.08 -13.42 1.53
C CYS A 325 -13.10 -14.17 2.39
N ASP A 326 -13.12 -15.51 2.34
CA ASP A 326 -14.02 -16.31 3.16
C ASP A 326 -13.73 -16.17 4.65
N ALA A 327 -12.44 -16.15 5.03
CA ALA A 327 -12.01 -15.95 6.41
C ALA A 327 -12.47 -14.59 6.94
N ALA A 328 -12.25 -13.52 6.18
CA ALA A 328 -12.69 -12.18 6.56
C ALA A 328 -14.23 -12.07 6.64
N ASP A 329 -14.94 -12.57 5.62
CA ASP A 329 -16.40 -12.60 5.59
C ASP A 329 -16.95 -13.35 6.83
N TYR A 330 -16.39 -14.51 7.18
CA TYR A 330 -16.76 -15.29 8.35
C TYR A 330 -16.53 -14.54 9.66
N LEU A 331 -15.36 -13.91 9.82
CA LEU A 331 -15.00 -13.20 11.05
C LEU A 331 -15.91 -11.98 11.25
N LEU A 332 -16.19 -11.22 10.19
CA LEU A 332 -17.00 -9.99 10.22
C LEU A 332 -18.52 -10.24 10.23
N GLU A 333 -18.98 -11.42 9.80
CA GLU A 333 -20.41 -11.67 9.55
C GLU A 333 -21.29 -11.36 10.77
N GLY A 334 -22.26 -10.47 10.59
CA GLY A 334 -23.25 -10.13 11.61
C GLY A 334 -22.70 -9.33 12.79
N ILE A 335 -21.49 -8.78 12.69
CA ILE A 335 -20.96 -7.80 13.65
C ILE A 335 -21.37 -6.41 13.19
N ASP A 336 -22.01 -5.66 14.09
CA ASP A 336 -22.38 -4.27 13.85
C ASP A 336 -21.24 -3.36 14.29
N LEU A 337 -20.41 -2.95 13.31
CA LEU A 337 -19.23 -2.14 13.55
C LEU A 337 -19.55 -0.80 14.20
N SER A 338 -20.75 -0.25 14.01
CA SER A 338 -21.16 1.01 14.64
C SER A 338 -21.19 0.91 16.18
N LYS A 339 -21.41 -0.29 16.72
CA LYS A 339 -21.44 -0.55 18.17
C LYS A 339 -20.06 -0.74 18.78
N LEU A 340 -19.03 -0.94 17.97
CA LEU A 340 -17.66 -1.13 18.44
C LEU A 340 -16.95 0.21 18.69
N VAL A 341 -17.46 1.28 18.06
CA VAL A 341 -16.84 2.60 18.03
C VAL A 341 -16.85 3.25 19.41
N PRO A 342 -15.72 3.77 19.90
CA PRO A 342 -15.67 4.54 21.13
C PRO A 342 -16.63 5.75 21.10
N LYS A 343 -17.36 5.98 22.20
CA LYS A 343 -18.33 7.08 22.31
C LYS A 343 -17.70 8.45 22.01
N SER A 344 -16.44 8.66 22.41
CA SER A 344 -15.67 9.88 22.13
C SER A 344 -15.54 10.15 20.63
N MET A 345 -15.31 9.13 19.80
CA MET A 345 -15.26 9.27 18.35
C MET A 345 -16.63 9.63 17.77
N THR A 346 -17.69 8.95 18.23
CA THR A 346 -19.06 9.24 17.79
C THR A 346 -19.48 10.67 18.13
N ASN A 347 -19.08 11.18 19.29
CA ASN A 347 -19.33 12.57 19.70
C ASN A 347 -18.59 13.55 18.80
N ARG A 348 -17.29 13.34 18.53
CA ARG A 348 -16.52 14.19 17.60
C ARG A 348 -17.09 14.20 16.18
N ALA A 349 -17.60 13.06 15.70
CA ALA A 349 -18.29 12.98 14.40
C ALA A 349 -19.57 13.84 14.36
N LYS A 350 -20.27 13.95 15.50
CA LYS A 350 -21.50 14.73 15.69
C LYS A 350 -21.23 16.22 15.95
N GLU A 351 -20.27 16.60 16.79
CA GLU A 351 -19.98 17.99 17.20
C GLU A 351 -19.55 18.91 16.04
N GLU A 352 -18.90 18.38 15.01
CA GLU A 352 -18.62 19.17 13.79
C GLU A 352 -19.89 19.57 13.01
N LYS A 353 -21.05 18.98 13.33
CA LYS A 353 -22.37 19.36 12.78
C LYS A 353 -22.82 20.73 13.30
N ASP A 354 -22.52 21.03 14.56
CA ASP A 354 -23.00 22.27 15.21
C ASP A 354 -22.13 23.47 14.82
N LYS A 355 -20.83 23.28 14.60
CA LYS A 355 -19.96 24.34 14.05
C LYS A 355 -20.34 24.78 12.63
N LYS A 356 -20.98 23.92 11.82
CA LYS A 356 -21.44 24.26 10.46
C LYS A 356 -22.83 24.90 10.42
N LYS A 357 -23.64 24.83 11.49
CA LYS A 357 -24.94 25.50 11.57
C LYS A 357 -24.89 26.95 12.06
N VAL A 358 -23.79 27.39 12.67
CA VAL A 358 -23.68 28.74 13.31
C VAL A 358 -23.04 29.81 12.40
N LYS A 359 -22.56 29.52 11.19
CA LYS A 359 -22.03 30.55 10.28
C LYS A 359 -22.91 30.81 9.06
N LYS A 360 -24.00 31.54 9.30
CA LYS A 360 -24.64 32.43 8.32
C LYS A 360 -24.76 33.82 8.93
N GLU A 361 -23.67 34.57 8.95
CA GLU A 361 -23.75 36.02 9.08
C GLU A 361 -22.98 36.68 7.93
N ARG A 362 -23.62 37.70 7.36
CA ARG A 362 -23.14 38.53 6.25
C ARG A 362 -21.84 39.24 6.64
N PRO A 363 -20.96 39.56 5.68
CA PRO A 363 -19.74 40.30 5.97
C PRO A 363 -20.10 41.72 6.40
N LYS A 364 -19.71 42.11 7.62
CA LYS A 364 -19.58 43.51 8.01
C LYS A 364 -18.10 43.86 8.11
N THR A 365 -17.81 45.03 7.57
CA THR A 365 -16.51 45.66 7.39
C THR A 365 -15.99 46.31 8.68
N VAL A 366 -14.64 46.34 8.76
CA VAL A 366 -13.73 47.20 9.56
C VAL A 366 -13.61 46.94 11.08
N SER A 367 -12.43 46.50 11.53
CA SER A 367 -11.39 47.38 12.14
C SER A 367 -10.31 46.57 12.88
N ASN A 368 -9.07 47.00 12.71
CA ASN A 368 -7.90 46.52 13.44
C ASN A 368 -7.99 46.90 14.93
N LYS A 369 -7.64 45.97 15.83
CA LYS A 369 -6.77 46.24 16.99
C LYS A 369 -6.20 44.95 17.59
N LYS A 370 -4.89 45.01 17.87
CA LYS A 370 -4.04 44.00 18.51
C LYS A 370 -4.61 43.53 19.85
N GLN A 371 -4.48 42.22 20.13
CA GLN A 371 -4.19 41.74 21.49
C GLN A 371 -3.46 40.39 21.42
N GLU A 372 -2.27 40.39 22.01
CA GLU A 372 -1.36 39.26 22.19
C GLU A 372 -1.93 38.27 23.22
N ALA A 373 -1.79 36.97 22.96
CA ALA A 373 -2.02 35.92 23.95
C ALA A 373 -0.76 35.04 24.04
N LYS A 374 -0.05 35.21 25.16
CA LYS A 374 1.07 34.38 25.62
C LYS A 374 0.64 32.92 25.72
N GLN A 375 1.39 32.02 25.11
CA GLN A 375 1.27 30.58 25.33
C GLN A 375 2.44 30.09 26.19
N LEU A 376 2.11 29.56 27.38
CA LEU A 376 3.05 28.89 28.27
C LEU A 376 3.34 27.49 27.71
N THR A 377 4.62 27.21 27.47
CA THR A 377 5.16 25.96 26.94
C THR A 377 5.50 24.99 28.08
N LEU A 378 5.19 23.70 27.90
CA LEU A 378 5.85 22.62 28.60
C LEU A 378 6.46 21.69 27.54
N LEU A 379 7.80 21.65 27.51
CA LEU A 379 8.68 20.74 26.74
C LEU A 379 8.96 21.13 25.27
N GLY A 380 9.77 22.19 25.10
CA GLY A 380 11.01 22.20 24.29
C GLY A 380 11.03 21.57 22.89
N HIS A 381 10.49 22.27 21.91
CA HIS A 381 11.14 22.68 20.64
C HIS A 381 10.04 23.18 19.69
N THR A 382 9.84 24.49 19.65
CA THR A 382 8.94 25.18 18.73
C THR A 382 9.50 25.13 17.31
N ASN A 383 8.78 24.50 16.38
CA ASN A 383 8.89 24.81 14.95
C ASN A 383 7.50 25.11 14.39
N GLU A 384 6.88 26.19 14.86
CA GLU A 384 5.64 26.77 14.34
C GLU A 384 5.79 27.36 12.92
N LYS A 385 6.93 27.13 12.23
CA LYS A 385 7.23 27.66 10.89
C LYS A 385 6.93 26.74 9.71
N MET A 386 6.26 25.59 9.89
CA MET A 386 6.11 24.61 8.79
C MET A 386 4.87 24.76 7.90
N ILE A 387 3.95 25.68 8.19
CA ILE A 387 2.81 25.96 7.30
C ILE A 387 2.91 27.38 6.79
N THR A 388 3.49 27.53 5.60
CA THR A 388 3.57 28.81 4.90
C THR A 388 2.32 29.00 4.06
N ASN A 389 1.59 30.09 4.29
CA ASN A 389 0.54 30.51 3.35
C ASN A 389 1.20 30.83 2.00
N LEU A 390 0.65 30.31 0.89
CA LEU A 390 1.19 30.54 -0.45
C LEU A 390 1.33 32.03 -0.81
N ALA A 391 0.45 32.90 -0.28
CA ALA A 391 0.57 34.35 -0.47
C ALA A 391 1.85 34.94 0.16
N ASN A 392 2.40 34.28 1.16
CA ASN A 392 3.61 34.67 1.87
C ASN A 392 4.82 33.79 1.52
N TRP A 393 4.65 32.86 0.57
CA TRP A 393 5.72 31.96 0.16
C TRP A 393 6.75 32.72 -0.68
N LYS A 394 8.01 32.54 -0.32
CA LYS A 394 9.15 32.96 -1.12
C LYS A 394 10.15 31.80 -1.17
N PRO A 395 10.82 31.58 -2.31
CA PRO A 395 11.87 30.57 -2.39
C PRO A 395 12.99 30.93 -1.40
N ASN A 396 13.46 29.93 -0.66
CA ASN A 396 14.59 30.03 0.27
C ASN A 396 15.90 29.49 -0.34
N SER A 397 15.83 28.97 -1.57
CA SER A 397 16.94 28.50 -2.39
C SER A 397 16.72 28.89 -3.85
N ASN A 398 17.80 28.93 -4.62
CA ASN A 398 17.75 29.14 -6.06
C ASN A 398 18.29 27.90 -6.77
N ILE A 399 17.65 27.53 -7.87
CA ILE A 399 18.15 26.48 -8.77
C ILE A 399 19.45 26.97 -9.40
N THR A 400 20.54 26.25 -9.16
CA THR A 400 21.85 26.52 -9.76
C THR A 400 21.92 25.81 -11.12
N ALA A 401 22.09 26.57 -12.19
CA ALA A 401 22.23 26.03 -13.55
C ALA A 401 23.57 25.34 -13.75
N LEU A 402 23.57 24.20 -14.44
CA LEU A 402 24.77 23.41 -14.73
C LEU A 402 25.26 23.66 -16.16
N LYS A 403 26.58 23.78 -16.34
CA LYS A 403 27.20 24.11 -17.63
C LYS A 403 27.51 22.85 -18.47
N GLY A 404 27.75 23.06 -19.76
CA GLY A 404 28.15 22.00 -20.69
C GLY A 404 26.98 21.11 -21.17
N GLN A 405 27.29 20.10 -21.98
CA GLN A 405 26.30 19.18 -22.53
C GLN A 405 25.61 18.35 -21.44
N LEU A 406 26.38 17.84 -20.47
CA LEU A 406 25.81 17.10 -19.34
C LEU A 406 25.00 18.04 -18.44
N GLY A 407 25.47 19.27 -18.20
CA GLY A 407 24.68 20.28 -17.48
C GLY A 407 23.37 20.62 -18.17
N LYS A 408 23.35 20.73 -19.50
CA LYS A 408 22.11 20.89 -20.28
C LYS A 408 21.18 19.69 -20.16
N PHE A 409 21.70 18.47 -20.07
CA PHE A 409 20.91 17.25 -19.88
C PHE A 409 20.29 17.19 -18.48
N ILE A 410 21.07 17.53 -17.45
CA ILE A 410 20.61 17.56 -16.05
C ILE A 410 19.69 18.77 -15.77
N GLY A 411 19.98 19.92 -16.37
CA GLY A 411 19.32 21.21 -16.16
C GLY A 411 19.98 22.02 -15.05
N GLY A 412 19.72 21.62 -13.81
CA GLY A 412 20.21 22.33 -12.63
C GLY A 412 20.07 21.50 -11.36
N TYR A 413 20.43 22.11 -10.23
CA TYR A 413 20.26 21.50 -8.91
C TYR A 413 19.98 22.53 -7.82
N GLU A 414 19.39 22.07 -6.73
CA GLU A 414 19.33 22.76 -5.45
C GLU A 414 19.95 21.84 -4.40
N LYS A 415 20.52 22.36 -3.32
CA LYS A 415 21.14 21.48 -2.31
C LYS A 415 20.08 20.68 -1.54
N ASP A 416 18.94 21.29 -1.17
CA ASP A 416 17.90 20.65 -0.32
C ASP A 416 17.44 19.30 -0.89
N ARG A 417 17.88 18.23 -0.24
CA ARG A 417 17.49 16.84 -0.50
C ARG A 417 17.68 16.42 -1.96
N PHE A 418 18.81 16.81 -2.55
CA PHE A 418 19.11 16.50 -3.94
C PHE A 418 19.87 15.19 -4.14
N ALA A 419 19.35 14.36 -5.04
CA ALA A 419 19.97 13.10 -5.39
C ALA A 419 19.77 12.74 -6.87
N ILE A 420 20.83 12.20 -7.49
CA ILE A 420 20.83 11.58 -8.81
C ILE A 420 21.08 10.09 -8.66
N VAL A 421 20.14 9.29 -9.16
CA VAL A 421 20.22 7.83 -9.16
C VAL A 421 20.53 7.34 -10.57
N LEU A 422 21.58 6.51 -10.69
CA LEU A 422 22.03 5.90 -11.93
C LEU A 422 21.71 4.40 -11.98
N ARG A 423 21.14 3.96 -13.09
CA ARG A 423 20.75 2.56 -13.35
C ARG A 423 21.07 2.18 -14.78
N GLY A 424 21.01 0.88 -15.10
CA GLY A 424 21.31 0.42 -16.45
C GLY A 424 21.98 -0.95 -16.52
N GLU A 425 22.03 -1.47 -17.73
CA GLU A 425 22.62 -2.79 -18.02
C GLU A 425 24.10 -2.90 -17.61
N LYS A 426 24.57 -4.13 -17.40
CA LYS A 426 26.00 -4.39 -17.18
C LYS A 426 26.78 -3.90 -18.41
N GLY A 427 27.83 -3.11 -18.18
CA GLY A 427 28.66 -2.54 -19.26
C GLY A 427 28.09 -1.30 -19.95
N ALA A 428 26.90 -0.80 -19.58
CA ALA A 428 26.28 0.37 -20.20
C ALA A 428 27.02 1.70 -19.98
N GLY A 429 28.02 1.76 -19.09
CA GLY A 429 28.80 2.98 -18.82
C GLY A 429 28.38 3.78 -17.59
N LYS A 430 27.63 3.18 -16.65
CA LYS A 430 27.17 3.85 -15.41
C LYS A 430 28.29 4.52 -14.61
N THR A 431 29.39 3.82 -14.33
CA THR A 431 30.54 4.38 -13.60
C THR A 431 31.18 5.55 -14.34
N ARG A 432 31.21 5.51 -15.68
CA ARG A 432 31.72 6.63 -16.50
C ARG A 432 30.79 7.84 -16.40
N LEU A 433 29.47 7.63 -16.45
CA LEU A 433 28.50 8.71 -16.22
C LEU A 433 28.59 9.26 -14.79
N LEU A 434 28.80 8.40 -13.78
CA LEU A 434 29.02 8.84 -12.39
C LEU A 434 30.25 9.75 -12.30
N CYS A 435 31.36 9.39 -12.95
CA CYS A 435 32.56 10.23 -12.99
C CYS A 435 32.31 11.58 -13.68
N GLN A 436 31.54 11.60 -14.77
CA GLN A 436 31.17 12.87 -15.42
C GLN A 436 30.25 13.73 -14.53
N LEU A 437 29.37 13.13 -13.74
CA LEU A 437 28.57 13.85 -12.75
C LEU A 437 29.45 14.40 -11.62
N ILE A 438 30.42 13.61 -11.12
CA ILE A 438 31.41 14.07 -10.15
C ILE A 438 32.16 15.29 -10.71
N ASP A 439 32.64 15.20 -11.95
CA ASP A 439 33.32 16.31 -12.64
C ASP A 439 32.43 17.56 -12.74
N LEU A 440 31.17 17.38 -13.14
CA LEU A 440 30.19 18.45 -13.27
C LEU A 440 29.99 19.25 -11.97
N PHE A 441 29.96 18.57 -10.82
CA PHE A 441 29.85 19.24 -9.52
C PHE A 441 31.19 19.75 -8.99
N ALA A 442 32.30 19.05 -9.26
CA ALA A 442 33.64 19.49 -8.90
C ALA A 442 34.05 20.78 -9.63
N ASP A 443 33.58 20.98 -10.87
CA ASP A 443 33.73 22.22 -11.66
C ASP A 443 33.03 23.42 -11.00
N GLN A 444 31.99 23.17 -10.20
CA GLN A 444 31.32 24.17 -9.36
C GLN A 444 32.05 24.42 -8.02
N ASN A 445 33.29 23.93 -7.91
CA ASN A 445 34.13 24.02 -6.72
C ASN A 445 33.54 23.31 -5.47
N LEU A 446 32.70 22.29 -5.68
CA LEU A 446 32.14 21.47 -4.61
C LEU A 446 33.06 20.29 -4.29
N LYS A 447 33.31 20.08 -2.99
CA LYS A 447 34.16 18.96 -2.54
C LYS A 447 33.42 17.65 -2.72
N SER A 448 33.97 16.80 -3.58
CA SER A 448 33.33 15.54 -3.99
C SER A 448 34.09 14.34 -3.48
N LEU A 449 33.37 13.36 -2.91
CA LEU A 449 33.91 12.07 -2.51
C LEU A 449 33.36 10.97 -3.41
N PHE A 450 34.24 10.21 -4.04
CA PHE A 450 33.91 9.00 -4.77
C PHE A 450 34.17 7.76 -3.90
N LEU A 451 33.10 7.10 -3.46
CA LEU A 451 33.13 5.77 -2.86
C LEU A 451 33.14 4.72 -3.98
N SER A 452 34.33 4.27 -4.37
CA SER A 452 34.52 3.21 -5.37
C SER A 452 34.59 1.85 -4.68
N LEU A 453 33.43 1.27 -4.43
CA LEU A 453 33.26 0.03 -3.67
C LEU A 453 33.25 -1.23 -4.55
N GLU A 454 33.03 -1.07 -5.85
CA GLU A 454 33.11 -2.19 -6.81
C GLU A 454 34.51 -2.37 -7.42
N VAL A 455 35.29 -1.29 -7.53
CA VAL A 455 36.60 -1.30 -8.16
C VAL A 455 37.59 -0.64 -7.22
N SER A 456 38.71 -1.33 -6.96
CA SER A 456 39.78 -0.78 -6.12
C SER A 456 40.32 0.52 -6.73
N PRO A 457 40.42 1.62 -5.96
CA PRO A 457 41.02 2.88 -6.41
C PRO A 457 42.47 2.75 -6.89
N GLN A 458 43.16 1.68 -6.52
CA GLN A 458 44.53 1.39 -6.92
C GLN A 458 44.63 0.69 -8.29
N SER A 459 43.51 0.28 -8.90
CA SER A 459 43.51 -0.45 -10.16
C SER A 459 43.65 0.46 -11.40
N GLU A 460 44.26 -0.06 -12.46
CA GLU A 460 44.31 0.62 -13.77
C GLU A 460 42.91 0.90 -14.34
N LEU A 461 41.95 -0.01 -14.08
CA LEU A 461 40.55 0.17 -14.45
C LEU A 461 39.95 1.42 -13.80
N PHE A 462 40.30 1.72 -12.54
CA PHE A 462 39.87 2.96 -11.88
C PHE A 462 40.47 4.18 -12.57
N GLY A 463 41.74 4.10 -12.98
CA GLY A 463 42.41 5.09 -13.85
C GLY A 463 41.60 5.45 -15.10
N ASN A 464 41.00 4.44 -15.74
CA ASN A 464 40.14 4.63 -16.91
C ASN A 464 38.81 5.31 -16.59
N TYR A 465 38.30 5.25 -15.35
CA TYR A 465 37.09 5.95 -14.95
C TYR A 465 37.36 7.41 -14.58
N ILE A 466 38.45 7.68 -13.85
CA ILE A 466 38.82 9.06 -13.49
C ILE A 466 39.28 9.89 -14.69
N SER A 467 39.62 9.28 -15.83
CA SER A 467 39.86 10.02 -17.08
C SER A 467 38.65 10.81 -17.59
N TYR A 468 37.45 10.52 -17.06
CA TYR A 468 36.24 11.30 -17.31
C TYR A 468 36.10 12.54 -16.43
N ILE A 469 37.04 12.76 -15.50
CA ILE A 469 37.15 13.95 -14.66
C ILE A 469 38.30 14.80 -15.20
N GLU A 470 38.04 16.08 -15.42
CA GLU A 470 39.04 17.00 -15.97
C GLU A 470 40.16 17.26 -14.96
N LYS A 471 41.40 17.44 -15.44
CA LYS A 471 42.60 17.54 -14.58
C LYS A 471 42.50 18.67 -13.55
N GLN A 472 41.91 19.80 -13.92
CA GLN A 472 41.71 20.95 -13.03
C GLN A 472 40.72 20.68 -11.90
N ASN A 473 39.80 19.73 -12.09
CA ASN A 473 38.74 19.39 -11.14
C ASN A 473 39.18 18.30 -10.15
N LEU A 474 40.23 17.54 -10.46
CA LEU A 474 40.76 16.49 -9.57
C LEU A 474 41.12 17.00 -8.16
N LYS A 475 41.55 18.26 -8.02
CA LYS A 475 41.83 18.89 -6.72
C LYS A 475 40.61 18.92 -5.77
N ASN A 476 39.41 18.84 -6.32
CA ASN A 476 38.15 18.85 -5.58
C ASN A 476 37.54 17.45 -5.40
N VAL A 477 38.21 16.40 -5.89
CA VAL A 477 37.71 15.02 -5.87
C VAL A 477 38.61 14.15 -4.99
N SER A 478 38.02 13.54 -3.97
CA SER A 478 38.64 12.50 -3.14
C SER A 478 38.04 11.14 -3.46
N VAL A 479 38.75 10.06 -3.18
CA VAL A 479 38.27 8.68 -3.38
C VAL A 479 38.45 7.84 -2.12
N SER A 480 37.51 6.94 -1.85
CA SER A 480 37.69 5.84 -0.89
C SER A 480 37.23 4.51 -1.48
N GLY A 481 37.99 3.45 -1.23
CA GLY A 481 37.65 2.07 -1.65
C GLY A 481 36.81 1.30 -0.64
N GLN A 482 36.56 1.87 0.54
CA GLN A 482 35.85 1.23 1.65
C GLN A 482 35.10 2.29 2.47
N CYS A 483 33.95 1.92 3.03
CA CYS A 483 33.14 2.84 3.81
C CYS A 483 32.28 2.09 4.83
N ASN A 484 32.43 2.43 6.11
CA ASN A 484 31.51 2.04 7.17
C ASN A 484 30.56 3.17 7.58
N MET A 485 29.58 2.92 8.45
CA MET A 485 28.60 3.95 8.85
C MET A 485 29.22 5.18 9.51
N LYS A 486 30.19 4.98 10.41
CA LYS A 486 30.85 6.10 11.08
C LYS A 486 31.63 6.96 10.07
N GLN A 487 32.28 6.31 9.11
CA GLN A 487 32.97 6.98 8.01
C GLN A 487 31.98 7.73 7.11
N LEU A 488 30.86 7.11 6.72
CA LEU A 488 29.85 7.75 5.89
C LEU A 488 29.28 9.01 6.57
N GLU A 489 28.96 8.94 7.86
CA GLU A 489 28.49 10.10 8.63
C GLU A 489 29.55 11.21 8.75
N ALA A 490 30.83 10.85 8.87
CA ALA A 490 31.94 11.80 8.85
C ALA A 490 32.09 12.44 7.46
N TYR A 491 31.97 11.66 6.39
CA TYR A 491 32.03 12.15 5.01
C TYR A 491 30.88 13.12 4.70
N CYS A 492 29.66 12.85 5.18
CA CYS A 492 28.51 13.76 5.02
C CYS A 492 28.71 15.13 5.69
N LYS A 493 29.68 15.27 6.60
CA LYS A 493 30.03 16.55 7.23
C LYS A 493 31.16 17.29 6.51
N SER A 494 31.97 16.58 5.72
CA SER A 494 33.21 17.11 5.14
C SER A 494 33.14 17.33 3.63
N PHE A 495 32.19 16.69 2.95
CA PHE A 495 32.01 16.74 1.50
C PHE A 495 30.64 17.30 1.13
N ASP A 496 30.60 18.08 0.06
CA ASP A 496 29.37 18.60 -0.54
C ASP A 496 28.68 17.53 -1.39
N VAL A 497 29.46 16.65 -2.03
CA VAL A 497 28.97 15.62 -2.95
C VAL A 497 29.48 14.25 -2.50
N ILE A 498 28.57 13.28 -2.40
CA ILE A 498 28.91 11.88 -2.14
C ILE A 498 28.44 11.02 -3.31
N ALA A 499 29.42 10.47 -4.03
CA ALA A 499 29.22 9.57 -5.15
C ALA A 499 29.49 8.12 -4.74
N ILE A 500 28.61 7.19 -5.08
CA ILE A 500 28.65 5.80 -4.60
C ILE A 500 28.53 4.82 -5.77
N ASP A 501 29.60 4.06 -6.02
CA ASP A 501 29.62 2.93 -6.98
C ASP A 501 29.97 1.62 -6.25
N SER A 502 29.00 0.78 -5.88
CA SER A 502 27.56 0.98 -5.97
C SER A 502 26.89 0.78 -4.62
N TRP A 503 25.66 1.27 -4.48
CA TRP A 503 24.90 1.16 -3.24
C TRP A 503 24.83 -0.28 -2.69
N GLY A 504 24.81 -1.27 -3.59
CA GLY A 504 24.74 -2.69 -3.21
C GLY A 504 25.91 -3.17 -2.36
N LYS A 505 27.06 -2.50 -2.42
CA LYS A 505 28.25 -2.84 -1.62
C LYS A 505 28.26 -2.21 -0.22
N LEU A 506 27.31 -1.33 0.08
CA LEU A 506 27.07 -0.81 1.43
C LEU A 506 26.12 -1.69 2.27
N GLN A 507 25.60 -2.80 1.69
CA GLN A 507 24.51 -3.59 2.28
C GLN A 507 24.85 -4.29 3.60
N ASP A 508 26.12 -4.46 3.96
CA ASP A 508 26.51 -4.96 5.28
C ASP A 508 26.17 -3.97 6.41
N LEU A 509 25.68 -2.76 6.07
CA LEU A 509 25.46 -1.65 6.99
C LEU A 509 24.11 -0.93 6.84
N LEU A 510 23.43 -1.03 5.68
CA LEU A 510 22.21 -0.26 5.39
C LEU A 510 21.21 -1.02 4.50
N SER A 511 19.94 -0.93 4.88
CA SER A 511 18.81 -1.28 4.03
C SER A 511 18.54 -0.16 3.00
N GLN A 512 17.81 -0.43 1.91
CA GLN A 512 17.49 0.63 0.94
C GLN A 512 16.61 1.75 1.52
N GLU A 513 15.84 1.49 2.58
CA GLU A 513 15.05 2.52 3.29
C GLU A 513 15.93 3.57 3.95
N ASP A 514 17.22 3.29 4.13
CA ASP A 514 18.14 4.22 4.77
C ASP A 514 18.68 5.26 3.78
N PHE A 515 18.53 5.08 2.46
CA PHE A 515 18.93 6.10 1.48
C PHE A 515 18.05 7.35 1.60
N GLY A 516 16.72 7.19 1.62
CA GLY A 516 15.80 8.32 1.84
C GLY A 516 16.05 9.00 3.19
N LYS A 517 16.29 8.23 4.26
CA LYS A 517 16.65 8.78 5.58
C LYS A 517 17.97 9.55 5.55
N LEU A 518 18.96 9.13 4.76
CA LEU A 518 20.23 9.85 4.62
C LEU A 518 20.04 11.16 3.88
N ILE A 519 19.23 11.18 2.83
CA ILE A 519 18.85 12.42 2.12
C ILE A 519 18.15 13.39 3.10
N GLU A 520 17.22 12.89 3.91
CA GLU A 520 16.52 13.71 4.93
C GLU A 520 17.46 14.19 6.05
N LYS A 521 18.38 13.33 6.50
CA LYS A 521 19.34 13.63 7.58
C LYS A 521 20.43 14.61 7.14
N TYR A 522 20.84 14.54 5.87
CA TYR A 522 21.88 15.39 5.29
C TYR A 522 21.34 16.12 4.06
N PRO A 523 20.40 17.07 4.26
CA PRO A 523 19.69 17.71 3.17
C PRO A 523 20.58 18.63 2.33
N ASN A 524 21.81 18.96 2.76
CA ASN A 524 22.73 19.81 2.01
C ASN A 524 23.78 19.02 1.21
N VAL A 525 23.77 17.68 1.30
CA VAL A 525 24.69 16.81 0.56
C VAL A 525 24.05 16.41 -0.78
N ILE A 526 24.82 16.52 -1.85
CA ILE A 526 24.45 16.07 -3.19
C ILE A 526 24.79 14.58 -3.31
N TRP A 527 23.77 13.75 -3.50
CA TRP A 527 23.95 12.31 -3.59
C TRP A 527 23.99 11.82 -5.05
N LEU A 528 25.06 11.13 -5.44
CA LEU A 528 25.19 10.51 -6.77
C LEU A 528 25.35 9.00 -6.60
N VAL A 529 24.34 8.20 -6.94
CA VAL A 529 24.32 6.80 -6.50
C VAL A 529 24.00 5.84 -7.64
N ILE A 530 24.87 4.84 -7.82
CA ILE A 530 24.59 3.71 -8.72
C ILE A 530 23.81 2.64 -7.97
N PHE A 531 22.68 2.25 -8.56
CA PHE A 531 21.95 1.03 -8.21
C PHE A 531 22.09 0.02 -9.35
N GLN A 532 22.56 -1.20 -9.05
CA GLN A 532 22.62 -2.26 -10.05
C GLN A 532 21.21 -2.67 -10.50
N SER A 533 21.05 -3.24 -11.71
CA SER A 533 19.78 -3.78 -12.22
C SER A 533 19.64 -5.30 -12.00
N THR A 534 18.41 -5.78 -11.80
CA THR A 534 18.00 -7.20 -11.87
C THR A 534 17.81 -7.64 -13.33
N THR A 535 17.71 -8.95 -13.54
CA THR A 535 17.40 -9.58 -14.84
C THR A 535 16.08 -9.11 -15.47
N ALA A 536 15.20 -8.46 -14.73
CA ALA A 536 13.93 -7.89 -15.22
C ALA A 536 14.03 -6.40 -15.62
N GLY A 537 15.23 -5.83 -15.75
CA GLY A 537 15.45 -4.42 -16.13
C GLY A 537 15.21 -3.40 -15.00
N THR A 538 14.57 -3.80 -13.91
CA THR A 538 14.39 -2.98 -12.68
C THR A 538 15.64 -3.05 -11.80
N ALA A 539 15.96 -2.01 -11.00
CA ALA A 539 17.10 -2.06 -10.08
C ALA A 539 17.06 -3.31 -9.15
N ARG A 540 18.20 -3.98 -8.97
CA ARG A 540 18.49 -4.91 -7.85
C ARG A 540 18.21 -4.16 -6.55
N GLY A 541 17.04 -4.44 -5.98
CA GLY A 541 16.55 -3.86 -4.74
C GLY A 541 15.20 -3.15 -4.80
N GLY A 542 14.58 -2.99 -5.98
CA GLY A 542 13.21 -2.49 -6.13
C GLY A 542 13.08 -1.00 -6.47
N VAL A 543 11.83 -0.51 -6.43
CA VAL A 543 11.39 0.79 -7.00
C VAL A 543 11.60 1.98 -6.05
N MET A 544 11.92 1.76 -4.77
CA MET A 544 11.85 2.84 -3.76
C MET A 544 12.90 3.95 -3.90
N SER A 545 14.13 3.65 -4.32
CA SER A 545 15.15 4.71 -4.53
C SER A 545 14.80 5.68 -5.66
N GLU A 546 13.83 5.35 -6.52
CA GLU A 546 13.35 6.20 -7.63
C GLU A 546 12.42 7.32 -7.15
N TYR A 547 11.70 7.10 -6.05
CA TYR A 547 10.73 8.07 -5.53
C TYR A 547 11.40 9.21 -4.75
N ASP A 548 12.45 8.87 -4.01
CA ASP A 548 13.15 9.81 -3.12
C ASP A 548 14.20 10.66 -3.85
N SER A 549 14.69 10.23 -5.03
CA SER A 549 15.68 11.01 -5.78
C SER A 549 15.06 12.17 -6.56
N SER A 550 15.86 13.20 -6.83
CA SER A 550 15.45 14.32 -7.67
C SER A 550 15.53 13.95 -9.16
N ILE A 551 16.51 13.13 -9.53
CA ILE A 551 16.75 12.68 -10.90
C ILE A 551 17.01 11.16 -10.90
N VAL A 552 16.45 10.45 -11.88
CA VAL A 552 16.69 9.03 -12.15
C VAL A 552 17.11 8.90 -13.60
N ILE A 553 18.29 8.33 -13.83
CA ILE A 553 18.88 8.16 -15.16
C ILE A 553 19.07 6.67 -15.44
N GLN A 554 18.47 6.21 -16.53
CA GLN A 554 18.65 4.87 -17.06
C GLN A 554 19.68 4.91 -18.19
N VAL A 555 20.73 4.11 -18.06
CA VAL A 555 21.80 3.99 -19.06
C VAL A 555 21.66 2.66 -19.82
N ALA A 556 21.34 2.75 -21.10
CA ALA A 556 21.24 1.61 -21.99
C ALA A 556 22.62 1.23 -22.59
N LYS A 557 22.71 0.03 -23.18
CA LYS A 557 23.88 -0.36 -23.98
C LYS A 557 24.19 0.68 -25.06
N GLY A 558 25.47 0.85 -25.37
CA GLY A 558 25.93 1.93 -26.26
C GLY A 558 26.09 3.29 -25.55
N GLY A 559 25.84 3.36 -24.24
CA GLY A 559 26.10 4.56 -23.43
C GLY A 559 25.00 5.61 -23.54
N ASN A 560 23.82 5.25 -24.03
CA ASN A 560 22.70 6.17 -24.13
C ASN A 560 22.02 6.29 -22.77
N ALA A 561 22.15 7.46 -22.15
CA ALA A 561 21.54 7.84 -20.89
C ALA A 561 20.27 8.65 -21.14
N GLN A 562 19.17 8.23 -20.54
CA GLN A 562 17.88 8.91 -20.59
C GLN A 562 17.33 9.07 -19.18
N CYS A 563 16.73 10.23 -18.90
CA CYS A 563 16.08 10.46 -17.61
C CYS A 563 14.72 9.74 -17.60
N GLU A 564 14.45 8.91 -16.60
CA GLU A 564 13.10 8.42 -16.30
C GLU A 564 12.34 9.46 -15.46
N LYS A 565 13.09 10.23 -14.67
CA LYS A 565 12.61 11.31 -13.81
C LYS A 565 13.66 12.41 -13.78
N ASN A 566 13.26 13.64 -14.01
CA ASN A 566 14.09 14.81 -13.79
C ASN A 566 13.21 15.97 -13.32
N ARG A 567 13.50 16.54 -12.14
CA ARG A 567 12.75 17.69 -11.59
C ARG A 567 13.22 19.05 -12.12
N TYR A 568 14.36 19.09 -12.82
CA TYR A 568 15.04 20.31 -13.24
C TYR A 568 15.13 20.46 -14.77
N ASN A 569 14.71 19.44 -15.53
CA ASN A 569 14.68 19.46 -17.00
C ASN A 569 13.72 18.41 -17.58
N SER A 570 13.47 18.45 -18.89
CA SER A 570 12.69 17.42 -19.59
C SER A 570 13.44 16.08 -19.67
N CYS A 571 12.69 14.98 -19.67
CA CYS A 571 13.17 13.62 -19.90
C CYS A 571 13.27 13.22 -21.39
N ASP A 572 12.95 14.12 -22.32
CA ASP A 572 12.93 13.85 -23.77
C ASP A 572 14.31 13.78 -24.43
N GLN A 573 15.36 14.15 -23.70
CA GLN A 573 16.72 14.19 -24.21
C GLN A 573 17.43 12.84 -24.00
N THR A 574 18.29 12.47 -24.94
CA THR A 574 19.21 11.35 -24.78
C THR A 574 20.64 11.88 -24.76
N TYR A 575 21.38 11.57 -23.71
CA TYR A 575 22.79 11.93 -23.57
C TYR A 575 23.66 10.69 -23.80
N ASN A 576 24.65 10.77 -24.69
CA ASN A 576 25.58 9.66 -24.87
C ASN A 576 26.83 9.84 -23.99
N VAL A 577 27.03 8.90 -23.07
CA VAL A 577 28.12 8.89 -22.07
C VAL A 577 29.48 8.83 -22.73
N PHE A 578 29.63 8.17 -23.88
CA PHE A 578 30.91 8.00 -24.54
C PHE A 578 31.28 9.21 -25.40
N THR A 579 30.34 9.78 -26.14
CA THR A 579 30.58 10.96 -26.99
C THR A 579 30.46 12.29 -26.23
N LYS A 580 29.96 12.25 -24.98
CA LYS A 580 29.70 13.39 -24.11
C LYS A 580 28.74 14.44 -24.72
N LYS A 581 27.82 14.03 -25.59
CA LYS A 581 26.88 14.91 -26.32
C LYS A 581 25.43 14.51 -26.10
N ILE A 582 24.53 15.49 -26.11
CA ILE A 582 23.10 15.25 -26.30
C ILE A 582 22.87 14.88 -27.77
N LEU A 583 22.16 13.78 -28.01
CA LEU A 583 21.78 13.34 -29.35
C LEU A 583 20.59 14.18 -29.84
N SER A 584 20.66 14.69 -31.07
CA SER A 584 19.53 15.35 -31.73
C SER A 584 18.48 14.31 -32.11
N ASN A 585 17.23 14.52 -31.70
CA ASN A 585 16.10 13.72 -32.16
C ASN A 585 15.83 14.05 -33.63
N GLU A 586 16.53 13.38 -34.55
CA GLU A 586 16.08 13.29 -35.94
C GLU A 586 14.90 12.31 -35.96
N ASN A 587 13.71 12.84 -36.30
CA ASN A 587 12.42 12.15 -36.44
C ASN A 587 11.61 11.93 -35.14
N LYS A 588 10.72 12.87 -34.85
CA LYS A 588 9.43 12.60 -34.20
C LYS A 588 8.32 12.69 -35.24
#